data_AF-A0A7J2YU01-F1
#
_entry.id   AF-A0A7J2YU01-F1
#
_cell.length_a   1.000
_cell.length_b   1.000
_cell.length_c   1.000
_cell.angle_alpha   90.00
_cell.angle_beta   90.00
_cell.angle_gamma   90.00
#
_symmetry.space_group_name_H-M   'P 1'
#
loop_
_entity.id
_entity.type
_entity.pdbx_description
1 polymer ?
#
loop_
_entity_poly.entity_id
_entity_poly.type
_entity_poly.pdbx_seq_one_letter_code
_entity_poly.pdbx_strand_id
1 'polypeptide(L)'
;MTQEPTDMCPPKASAEPIKSGNKRQISVDEIVSSFQTVGQDIADIGKLTSEETLVVERFLACLKTCMPPVTSSIQVTPAIIPIDIGVVAQAYVKANGHLEVTFTDGNHKDLDLSETKYRGLMVAVMNDVLPKFEALTQELIEERLRKPAVPEPPHIEIPAPPPPAPEPPAPIPVVAAEPPVTLPEPASIEEPPKEEPPTAEPAPDLLAQRNAQIDAVAMETLGYLETLGGEVFEQEPVSKYFDDWMVNLRQIILSFESSEVIGADEGFSSQCNQIFGNIEEELSKRIASEADMQVSLKTLVENRYLLNKINEGYAAQTKELVDKGKSAIENLMHNMQSIEKELAEVQQIKVSYRHPLQKMAKDQKIAELTQKLNAVKRRLAMAVGTSSTGSGKPSDLAAEFEAQLKELEEKRKIAMEFLNKNVQDLQAQIDEIKKNKTNNPLKRVANQQQLFETNEKLIDAKKRLSLAEQNSSAEMENLRAEYEKKKQAALGKVQSLEKDIATKAVDNSAGVRKEAAKALAEAVKSLAERKKAAPLSSAAEVAP
;
A
#
# COMPACT_ATOMS: atom_id res chain seq x y z
N MET A 1 78.90 -10.18 -50.59
CA MET A 1 80.10 -9.64 -49.93
C MET A 1 79.84 -8.16 -49.66
N THR A 2 79.05 -7.86 -48.62
CA THR A 2 79.48 -7.38 -47.30
C THR A 2 80.16 -6.02 -47.35
N GLN A 3 79.39 -4.97 -47.10
CA GLN A 3 79.88 -3.70 -46.56
C GLN A 3 78.83 -3.13 -45.59
N GLU A 4 79.28 -2.91 -44.35
CA GLU A 4 78.63 -2.09 -43.32
C GLU A 4 78.37 -0.67 -43.83
N PRO A 5 77.47 0.09 -43.17
CA PRO A 5 78.02 1.13 -42.29
C PRO A 5 77.25 1.37 -40.97
N THR A 6 78.05 1.52 -39.91
CA THR A 6 78.03 2.60 -38.90
C THR A 6 76.74 2.95 -38.16
N ASP A 7 76.67 2.39 -36.96
CA ASP A 7 76.46 3.04 -35.66
C ASP A 7 76.37 4.60 -35.66
N MET A 8 75.21 5.12 -35.23
CA MET A 8 75.06 6.44 -34.59
C MET A 8 73.89 6.40 -33.60
N CYS A 9 74.25 6.44 -32.31
CA CYS A 9 73.37 6.78 -31.19
C CYS A 9 73.01 8.28 -31.25
N PRO A 10 71.79 8.69 -30.83
CA PRO A 10 71.63 9.34 -29.52
C PRO A 10 70.19 9.20 -28.94
N PRO A 11 69.81 9.93 -27.86
CA PRO A 11 70.34 9.92 -26.51
C PRO A 11 69.31 9.40 -25.49
N LYS A 12 69.81 8.95 -24.33
CA LYS A 12 69.04 8.73 -23.10
C LYS A 12 68.30 10.00 -22.68
N ALA A 13 66.98 9.94 -22.61
CA ALA A 13 66.17 10.79 -21.74
C ALA A 13 65.45 9.88 -20.73
N SER A 14 65.98 9.83 -19.52
CA SER A 14 65.29 9.27 -18.35
C SER A 14 64.07 10.15 -18.04
N ALA A 15 62.88 9.63 -18.33
CA ALA A 15 61.64 10.12 -17.76
C ALA A 15 61.14 9.07 -16.76
N GLU A 16 60.94 9.52 -15.52
CA GLU A 16 60.44 8.74 -14.40
C GLU A 16 59.07 8.11 -14.73
N PRO A 17 58.78 6.88 -14.27
CA PRO A 17 57.50 6.25 -14.48
C PRO A 17 56.46 6.92 -13.56
N ILE A 18 55.65 7.80 -14.15
CA ILE A 18 54.37 8.19 -13.56
C ILE A 18 53.56 6.91 -13.41
N LYS A 19 53.25 6.55 -12.16
CA LYS A 19 52.31 5.49 -11.77
C LYS A 19 50.96 5.74 -12.46
N SER A 20 50.79 5.21 -13.67
CA SER A 20 49.49 5.10 -14.31
C SER A 20 48.65 4.17 -13.44
N GLY A 21 47.64 4.72 -12.78
CA GLY A 21 46.64 3.92 -12.08
C GLY A 21 46.17 2.81 -13.01
N ASN A 22 46.41 1.57 -12.57
CA ASN A 22 46.05 0.35 -13.28
C ASN A 22 44.55 0.37 -13.60
N LYS A 23 44.20 0.94 -14.76
CA LYS A 23 42.96 0.61 -15.46
C LYS A 23 43.13 -0.85 -15.83
N ARG A 24 42.67 -1.77 -14.97
CA ARG A 24 42.58 -3.19 -15.27
C ARG A 24 41.82 -3.28 -16.59
N GLN A 25 42.54 -3.56 -17.67
CA GLN A 25 41.90 -3.95 -18.92
C GLN A 25 41.13 -5.21 -18.58
N ILE A 26 39.80 -5.09 -18.55
CA ILE A 26 38.90 -6.22 -18.38
C ILE A 26 39.20 -7.17 -19.53
N SER A 27 39.71 -8.35 -19.19
CA SER A 27 40.05 -9.35 -20.20
C SER A 27 38.78 -9.79 -20.92
N VAL A 28 38.88 -10.10 -22.20
CA VAL A 28 37.77 -10.73 -22.96
C VAL A 28 37.29 -12.00 -22.25
N ASP A 29 38.19 -12.74 -21.60
CA ASP A 29 37.85 -13.94 -20.83
C ASP A 29 37.01 -13.64 -19.58
N GLU A 30 37.22 -12.48 -18.94
CA GLU A 30 36.44 -12.03 -17.78
C GLU A 30 35.02 -11.64 -18.21
N ILE A 31 34.90 -11.01 -19.39
CA ILE A 31 33.60 -10.70 -20.01
C ILE A 31 32.84 -11.98 -20.37
N VAL A 32 33.52 -12.96 -21.00
CA VAL A 32 32.90 -14.25 -21.36
C VAL A 32 32.47 -15.02 -20.12
N SER A 33 33.28 -15.04 -19.06
CA SER A 33 32.93 -15.68 -17.78
C SER A 33 31.72 -15.00 -17.12
N SER A 34 31.64 -13.66 -17.20
CA SER A 34 30.47 -12.91 -16.73
C SER A 34 29.21 -13.28 -17.52
N PHE A 35 29.29 -13.41 -18.85
CA PHE A 35 28.14 -13.81 -19.67
C PHE A 35 27.71 -15.26 -19.43
N GLN A 36 28.65 -16.18 -19.19
CA GLN A 36 28.32 -17.56 -18.81
C GLN A 36 27.59 -17.61 -17.47
N THR A 37 28.03 -16.83 -16.49
CA THR A 37 27.37 -16.74 -15.17
C THR A 37 25.95 -16.20 -15.32
N VAL A 38 25.77 -15.10 -16.06
CA VAL A 38 24.43 -14.55 -16.34
C VAL A 38 23.55 -15.55 -17.11
N GLY A 39 24.13 -16.31 -18.04
CA GLY A 39 23.41 -17.36 -18.76
C GLY A 39 22.92 -18.49 -17.83
N GLN A 40 23.74 -18.89 -16.86
CA GLN A 40 23.36 -19.88 -15.85
C GLN A 40 22.26 -19.34 -14.93
N ASP A 41 22.38 -18.10 -14.46
CA ASP A 41 21.36 -17.46 -13.61
C ASP A 41 20.00 -17.39 -14.33
N ILE A 42 19.99 -17.06 -15.63
CA ILE A 42 18.76 -17.06 -16.44
C ILE A 42 18.14 -18.46 -16.53
N ALA A 43 18.97 -19.50 -16.70
CA ALA A 43 18.50 -20.88 -16.75
C ALA A 43 17.91 -21.33 -15.40
N ASP A 44 18.55 -20.97 -14.30
CA ASP A 44 18.09 -21.28 -12.95
C ASP A 44 16.79 -20.55 -12.60
N ILE A 45 16.63 -19.27 -12.99
CA ILE A 45 15.37 -18.53 -12.87
C ILE A 45 14.26 -19.25 -13.65
N GLY A 46 14.53 -19.68 -14.89
CA GLY A 46 13.55 -20.42 -15.69
C GLY A 46 13.12 -21.73 -15.03
N LYS A 47 14.05 -22.45 -14.41
CA LYS A 47 13.77 -23.66 -13.65
C LYS A 47 12.91 -23.37 -12.42
N LEU A 48 13.27 -22.38 -11.62
CA LEU A 48 12.51 -21.98 -10.42
C LEU A 48 11.07 -21.55 -10.75
N THR A 49 10.86 -20.79 -11.83
CA THR A 49 9.51 -20.40 -12.27
C THR A 49 8.66 -21.61 -12.67
N SER A 50 9.27 -22.64 -13.28
CA SER A 50 8.56 -23.88 -13.62
C SER A 50 8.20 -24.71 -12.38
N GLU A 51 9.10 -24.79 -11.41
CA GLU A 51 8.86 -25.47 -10.13
C GLU A 51 7.79 -24.77 -9.30
N GLU A 52 7.81 -23.43 -9.24
CA GLU A 52 6.78 -22.62 -8.59
C GLU A 52 5.39 -22.90 -9.19
N THR A 53 5.30 -22.90 -10.53
CA THR A 53 4.04 -23.16 -11.23
C THR A 53 3.48 -24.55 -10.87
N LEU A 54 4.35 -25.56 -10.81
CA LEU A 54 3.96 -26.92 -10.42
C LEU A 54 3.49 -27.00 -8.95
N VAL A 55 4.16 -26.28 -8.04
CA VAL A 55 3.76 -26.22 -6.62
C VAL A 55 2.38 -25.58 -6.49
N VAL A 56 2.13 -24.47 -7.19
CA VAL A 56 0.82 -23.80 -7.18
C VAL A 56 -0.27 -24.70 -7.75
N GLU A 57 -0.02 -25.36 -8.88
CA GLU A 57 -0.98 -26.28 -9.48
C GLU A 57 -1.35 -27.42 -8.52
N ARG A 58 -0.35 -28.05 -7.88
CA ARG A 58 -0.58 -29.11 -6.90
C ARG A 58 -1.31 -28.61 -5.66
N PHE A 59 -0.98 -27.42 -5.20
CA PHE A 59 -1.65 -26.80 -4.06
C PHE A 59 -3.13 -26.54 -4.36
N LEU A 60 -3.45 -25.93 -5.50
CA LEU A 60 -4.83 -25.66 -5.90
C LEU A 60 -5.61 -26.95 -6.17
N ALA A 61 -4.96 -27.99 -6.71
CA ALA A 61 -5.54 -29.31 -6.83
C ALA A 61 -5.88 -29.91 -5.46
N CYS A 62 -4.99 -29.77 -4.48
CA CYS A 62 -5.24 -30.21 -3.10
C CYS A 62 -6.42 -29.45 -2.48
N LEU A 63 -6.46 -28.11 -2.63
CA LEU A 63 -7.58 -27.29 -2.15
C LEU A 63 -8.90 -27.76 -2.76
N LYS A 64 -8.93 -28.01 -4.08
CA LYS A 64 -10.11 -28.49 -4.81
C LYS A 64 -10.61 -29.85 -4.32
N THR A 65 -9.72 -30.73 -3.87
CA THR A 65 -10.09 -32.05 -3.36
C THR A 65 -10.50 -32.01 -1.88
N CYS A 66 -9.79 -31.23 -1.06
CA CYS A 66 -9.95 -31.25 0.40
C CYS A 66 -11.04 -30.30 0.91
N MET A 67 -11.31 -29.20 0.19
CA MET A 67 -12.22 -28.15 0.66
C MET A 67 -13.70 -28.49 0.55
N PRO A 68 -14.24 -29.06 -0.55
CA PRO A 68 -15.68 -29.30 -0.71
C PRO A 68 -16.36 -30.15 0.39
N PRO A 69 -15.71 -31.17 0.99
CA PRO A 69 -16.28 -31.90 2.12
C PRO A 69 -16.46 -31.06 3.40
N VAL A 70 -15.75 -29.94 3.51
CA VAL A 70 -15.72 -29.05 4.68
C VAL A 70 -16.56 -27.80 4.44
N THR A 71 -16.34 -27.10 3.32
CA THR A 71 -17.09 -25.90 2.93
C THR A 71 -16.95 -25.61 1.43
N SER A 72 -17.89 -24.87 0.85
CA SER A 72 -17.83 -24.43 -0.56
C SER A 72 -16.95 -23.20 -0.78
N SER A 73 -16.82 -22.34 0.24
CA SER A 73 -15.96 -21.14 0.24
C SER A 73 -15.44 -20.81 1.64
N ILE A 74 -14.31 -20.10 1.71
CA ILE A 74 -13.73 -19.59 2.96
C ILE A 74 -13.59 -18.08 2.86
N GLN A 75 -14.08 -17.37 3.88
CA GLN A 75 -14.01 -15.92 3.93
C GLN A 75 -12.57 -15.44 4.15
N VAL A 76 -12.15 -14.52 3.30
CA VAL A 76 -10.84 -13.86 3.35
C VAL A 76 -10.97 -12.51 4.03
N THR A 77 -10.01 -12.20 4.91
CA THR A 77 -9.95 -10.91 5.61
C THR A 77 -9.68 -9.78 4.61
N PRO A 78 -10.58 -8.80 4.39
CA PRO A 78 -10.41 -7.78 3.33
C PRO A 78 -9.12 -6.96 3.45
N ALA A 79 -8.58 -6.80 4.66
CA ALA A 79 -7.36 -6.05 4.94
C ALA A 79 -6.10 -6.64 4.29
N ILE A 80 -6.09 -7.93 3.94
CA ILE A 80 -4.93 -8.58 3.29
C ILE A 80 -4.93 -8.40 1.77
N ILE A 81 -6.05 -7.92 1.20
CA ILE A 81 -6.18 -7.76 -0.24
C ILE A 81 -5.51 -6.44 -0.63
N PRO A 82 -4.50 -6.47 -1.53
CA PRO A 82 -3.84 -5.28 -2.03
C PRO A 82 -4.83 -4.24 -2.57
N ILE A 83 -4.58 -2.98 -2.20
CA ILE A 83 -5.44 -1.83 -2.52
C ILE A 83 -5.54 -1.57 -4.04
N ASP A 84 -4.55 -2.03 -4.82
CA ASP A 84 -4.55 -1.93 -6.28
C ASP A 84 -5.66 -2.75 -6.94
N ILE A 85 -6.21 -3.75 -6.25
CA ILE A 85 -7.39 -4.51 -6.70
C ILE A 85 -8.68 -3.70 -6.50
N GLY A 86 -8.70 -2.79 -5.52
CA GLY A 86 -9.82 -1.93 -5.15
C GLY A 86 -10.20 -2.03 -3.68
N VAL A 87 -11.16 -1.20 -3.25
CA VAL A 87 -11.64 -1.21 -1.87
C VAL A 87 -12.64 -2.36 -1.66
N VAL A 88 -12.15 -3.44 -1.06
CA VAL A 88 -12.93 -4.67 -0.86
C VAL A 88 -13.81 -4.57 0.37
N ALA A 89 -15.09 -4.88 0.22
CA ALA A 89 -16.04 -5.07 1.31
C ALA A 89 -16.03 -6.51 1.84
N GLN A 90 -16.03 -7.50 0.95
CA GLN A 90 -15.99 -8.93 1.29
C GLN A 90 -15.17 -9.70 0.27
N ALA A 91 -14.55 -10.79 0.69
CA ALA A 91 -13.86 -11.69 -0.21
C ALA A 91 -13.96 -13.14 0.24
N TYR A 92 -14.02 -14.06 -0.73
CA TYR A 92 -14.16 -15.49 -0.51
C TYR A 92 -13.26 -16.28 -1.46
N VAL A 93 -12.52 -17.26 -0.94
CA VAL A 93 -11.82 -18.25 -1.77
C VAL A 93 -12.74 -19.42 -2.04
N LYS A 94 -12.89 -19.78 -3.30
CA LYS A 94 -13.60 -20.97 -3.77
C LYS A 94 -12.64 -22.16 -3.87
N ALA A 95 -13.18 -23.37 -3.80
CA ALA A 95 -12.40 -24.62 -3.91
C ALA A 95 -11.62 -24.75 -5.25
N ASN A 96 -12.02 -24.03 -6.31
CA ASN A 96 -11.30 -24.01 -7.59
C ASN A 96 -10.10 -23.04 -7.60
N GLY A 97 -9.74 -22.43 -6.47
CA GLY A 97 -8.63 -21.48 -6.38
C GLY A 97 -8.97 -20.06 -6.85
N HIS A 98 -10.24 -19.76 -7.10
CA HIS A 98 -10.66 -18.41 -7.46
C HIS A 98 -10.99 -17.60 -6.21
N LEU A 99 -10.58 -16.33 -6.20
CA LEU A 99 -10.92 -15.34 -5.19
C LEU A 99 -12.05 -14.45 -5.71
N GLU A 100 -13.23 -14.61 -5.13
CA GLU A 100 -14.38 -13.77 -5.39
C GLU A 100 -14.35 -12.57 -4.46
N VAL A 101 -14.28 -11.37 -5.03
CA VAL A 101 -14.14 -10.10 -4.33
C VAL A 101 -15.38 -9.26 -4.58
N THR A 102 -16.01 -8.80 -3.50
CA THR A 102 -17.12 -7.83 -3.52
C THR A 102 -16.60 -6.49 -3.03
N PHE A 103 -16.66 -5.48 -3.88
CA PHE A 103 -16.22 -4.12 -3.56
C PHE A 103 -17.31 -3.35 -2.80
N THR A 104 -16.94 -2.22 -2.20
CA THR A 104 -17.87 -1.34 -1.46
C THR A 104 -18.94 -0.69 -2.33
N ASP A 105 -18.75 -0.64 -3.65
CA ASP A 105 -19.73 -0.15 -4.62
C ASP A 105 -20.72 -1.25 -5.07
N GLY A 106 -20.60 -2.48 -4.54
CA GLY A 106 -21.41 -3.64 -4.89
C GLY A 106 -20.93 -4.38 -6.14
N ASN A 107 -19.85 -3.95 -6.78
CA ASN A 107 -19.28 -4.69 -7.91
C ASN A 107 -18.60 -5.97 -7.42
N HIS A 108 -18.69 -7.02 -8.23
CA HIS A 108 -18.04 -8.31 -7.97
C HIS A 108 -16.96 -8.56 -9.00
N LYS A 109 -15.83 -9.15 -8.57
CA LYS A 109 -14.72 -9.55 -9.44
C LYS A 109 -14.19 -10.91 -9.01
N ASP A 110 -14.03 -11.79 -9.98
CA ASP A 110 -13.46 -13.11 -9.79
C ASP A 110 -12.00 -13.11 -10.25
N LEU A 111 -11.09 -13.50 -9.36
CA LEU A 111 -9.65 -13.47 -9.59
C LEU A 111 -9.09 -14.90 -9.52
N ASP A 112 -8.55 -15.39 -10.63
CA ASP A 112 -7.91 -16.71 -10.67
C ASP A 112 -6.52 -16.66 -10.03
N LEU A 113 -6.38 -17.18 -8.80
CA LEU A 113 -5.11 -17.18 -8.07
C LEU A 113 -4.03 -18.06 -8.72
N SER A 114 -4.40 -18.89 -9.71
CA SER A 114 -3.45 -19.69 -10.50
C SER A 114 -2.63 -18.84 -11.49
N GLU A 115 -3.06 -17.61 -11.80
CA GLU A 115 -2.32 -16.73 -12.68
C GLU A 115 -1.04 -16.17 -12.03
N THR A 116 0.05 -16.09 -12.79
CA THR A 116 1.35 -15.60 -12.32
C THR A 116 1.30 -14.15 -11.81
N LYS A 117 0.42 -13.32 -12.38
CA LYS A 117 0.26 -11.92 -11.96
C LYS A 117 -0.36 -11.76 -10.56
N TYR A 118 -0.98 -12.81 -10.02
CA TYR A 118 -1.61 -12.79 -8.70
C TYR A 118 -0.87 -13.65 -7.66
N ARG A 119 0.39 -14.03 -7.91
CA ARG A 119 1.17 -14.87 -6.97
C ARG A 119 1.33 -14.24 -5.58
N GLY A 120 1.63 -12.94 -5.53
CA GLY A 120 1.71 -12.21 -4.26
C GLY A 120 0.39 -12.23 -3.49
N LEU A 121 -0.73 -12.00 -4.19
CA LEU A 121 -2.08 -12.08 -3.62
C LEU A 121 -2.40 -13.50 -3.13
N MET A 122 -2.11 -14.52 -3.93
CA MET A 122 -2.34 -15.92 -3.57
C MET A 122 -1.64 -16.27 -2.26
N VAL A 123 -0.37 -15.89 -2.07
CA VAL A 123 0.36 -16.17 -0.83
C VAL A 123 -0.29 -15.46 0.37
N ALA A 124 -0.65 -14.18 0.24
CA ALA A 124 -1.31 -13.43 1.30
C ALA A 124 -2.66 -14.07 1.68
N VAL A 125 -3.45 -14.44 0.68
CA VAL A 125 -4.76 -15.09 0.86
C VAL A 125 -4.61 -16.46 1.51
N MET A 126 -3.63 -17.27 1.11
CA MET A 126 -3.44 -18.60 1.69
C MET A 126 -2.94 -18.55 3.14
N ASN A 127 -2.16 -17.53 3.52
CA ASN A 127 -1.76 -17.33 4.92
C ASN A 127 -2.96 -17.04 5.83
N ASP A 128 -4.02 -16.41 5.30
CA ASP A 128 -5.26 -16.16 6.04
C ASP A 128 -6.24 -17.35 5.99
N VAL A 129 -6.29 -18.05 4.86
CA VAL A 129 -7.25 -19.15 4.62
C VAL A 129 -6.81 -20.47 5.26
N LEU A 130 -5.51 -20.81 5.27
CA LEU A 130 -5.03 -22.09 5.79
C LEU A 130 -5.38 -22.32 7.28
N PRO A 131 -5.16 -21.36 8.19
CA PRO A 131 -5.54 -21.53 9.59
C PRO A 131 -7.05 -21.71 9.78
N LYS A 132 -7.86 -20.97 9.01
CA LYS A 132 -9.33 -21.08 9.03
C LYS A 132 -9.78 -22.45 8.52
N PHE A 133 -9.13 -22.95 7.47
CA PHE A 133 -9.42 -24.27 6.91
C PHE A 133 -9.04 -25.41 7.87
N GLU A 134 -7.92 -25.28 8.57
CA GLU A 134 -7.48 -26.23 9.60
C GLU A 134 -8.50 -26.30 10.75
N ALA A 135 -8.96 -25.15 11.24
CA ALA A 135 -9.99 -25.08 12.28
C ALA A 135 -11.31 -25.76 11.85
N LEU A 136 -11.79 -25.48 10.63
CA LEU A 136 -12.99 -26.13 10.10
C LEU A 136 -12.82 -27.65 9.93
N THR A 137 -11.61 -28.09 9.56
CA THR A 137 -11.31 -29.53 9.43
C THR A 137 -11.31 -30.21 10.79
N GLN A 138 -10.76 -29.57 11.83
CA GLN A 138 -10.78 -30.07 13.20
C GLN A 138 -12.22 -30.18 13.72
N GLU A 139 -13.05 -29.16 13.52
CA GLU A 139 -14.47 -29.17 13.89
C GLU A 139 -15.23 -30.34 13.22
N LEU A 140 -15.00 -30.57 11.92
CA LEU A 140 -15.62 -31.68 11.20
C LEU A 140 -15.17 -33.06 11.73
N ILE A 141 -13.90 -33.19 12.14
CA ILE A 141 -13.37 -34.41 12.75
C ILE A 141 -14.02 -34.62 14.11
N GLU A 142 -14.10 -33.59 14.94
CA GLU A 142 -14.76 -33.64 16.24
C GLU A 142 -16.24 -33.98 16.10
N GLU A 143 -16.96 -33.38 15.16
CA GLU A 143 -18.37 -33.68 14.88
C GLU A 143 -18.57 -35.14 14.44
N ARG A 144 -17.67 -35.66 13.58
CA ARG A 144 -17.69 -37.07 13.18
C ARG A 144 -17.39 -38.02 14.34
N LEU A 145 -16.50 -37.63 15.26
CA LEU A 145 -16.22 -38.38 16.49
C LEU A 145 -17.38 -38.28 17.49
N ARG A 146 -18.14 -37.17 17.46
CA ARG A 146 -19.33 -36.95 18.28
C ARG A 146 -20.56 -37.70 17.77
N LYS A 147 -20.47 -38.40 16.63
CA LYS A 147 -21.60 -39.15 16.07
C LYS A 147 -22.05 -40.25 17.06
N PRO A 148 -23.38 -40.41 17.28
CA PRO A 148 -23.93 -40.99 18.49
C PRO A 148 -23.60 -42.47 18.64
N ALA A 149 -23.45 -42.90 19.90
CA ALA A 149 -23.59 -44.28 20.29
C ALA A 149 -24.81 -44.90 19.59
N VAL A 150 -24.59 -46.09 19.03
CA VAL A 150 -25.56 -47.02 18.45
C VAL A 150 -26.99 -46.70 18.92
N PRO A 151 -27.95 -46.42 18.02
CA PRO A 151 -29.35 -46.31 18.43
C PRO A 151 -29.72 -47.61 19.16
N GLU A 152 -30.15 -47.48 20.42
CA GLU A 152 -30.67 -48.59 21.19
C GLU A 152 -31.66 -49.38 20.32
N PRO A 153 -31.58 -50.73 20.31
CA PRO A 153 -32.42 -51.55 19.46
C PRO A 153 -33.89 -51.18 19.68
N PRO A 154 -34.69 -51.11 18.59
CA PRO A 154 -36.06 -50.66 18.67
C PRO A 154 -36.83 -51.51 19.68
N HIS A 155 -37.38 -50.87 20.70
CA HIS A 155 -38.33 -51.50 21.61
C HIS A 155 -39.51 -51.97 20.76
N ILE A 156 -39.71 -53.29 20.70
CA ILE A 156 -40.85 -53.90 20.01
C ILE A 156 -42.09 -53.53 20.83
N GLU A 157 -42.76 -52.45 20.46
CA GLU A 157 -44.11 -52.15 20.93
C GLU A 157 -45.10 -53.13 20.29
N ILE A 158 -45.77 -53.89 21.14
CA ILE A 158 -46.87 -54.79 20.80
C ILE A 158 -48.03 -53.92 20.27
N PRO A 159 -48.65 -54.25 19.12
CA PRO A 159 -49.68 -53.41 18.53
C PRO A 159 -50.97 -53.41 19.38
N ALA A 160 -51.34 -52.24 19.88
CA ALA A 160 -52.67 -51.96 20.40
C ALA A 160 -53.69 -51.88 19.23
N PRO A 161 -54.95 -52.28 19.44
CA PRO A 161 -55.98 -52.32 18.39
C PRO A 161 -56.36 -50.91 17.89
N PRO A 162 -56.74 -50.78 16.61
CA PRO A 162 -56.92 -49.49 15.95
C PRO A 162 -58.18 -48.75 16.44
N PRO A 163 -58.08 -47.46 16.79
CA PRO A 163 -59.25 -46.59 16.97
C PRO A 163 -59.84 -46.15 15.60
N PRO A 164 -61.16 -45.85 15.56
CA PRO A 164 -61.89 -45.57 14.33
C PRO A 164 -61.52 -44.24 13.68
N ALA A 165 -61.64 -44.22 12.35
CA ALA A 165 -61.24 -43.13 11.46
C ALA A 165 -62.01 -41.80 11.70
N PRO A 166 -61.32 -40.64 11.62
CA PRO A 166 -61.97 -39.34 11.56
C PRO A 166 -62.28 -38.89 10.12
N GLU A 167 -63.47 -38.34 9.96
CA GLU A 167 -64.05 -37.74 8.74
C GLU A 167 -63.39 -36.40 8.33
N PRO A 168 -63.55 -35.97 7.05
CA PRO A 168 -62.82 -34.83 6.46
C PRO A 168 -63.31 -33.44 6.92
N PRO A 169 -62.49 -32.38 6.74
CA PRO A 169 -62.74 -31.07 7.33
C PRO A 169 -63.69 -30.20 6.48
N ALA A 170 -64.59 -29.50 7.17
CA ALA A 170 -65.39 -28.39 6.65
C ALA A 170 -64.98 -27.08 7.36
N PRO A 171 -65.26 -25.90 6.78
CA PRO A 171 -64.47 -24.68 6.94
C PRO A 171 -64.79 -23.88 8.21
N ILE A 172 -63.76 -23.20 8.73
CA ILE A 172 -63.83 -22.32 9.91
C ILE A 172 -64.46 -20.98 9.51
N PRO A 173 -65.53 -20.51 10.18
CA PRO A 173 -65.92 -19.11 10.21
C PRO A 173 -65.35 -18.39 11.44
N VAL A 174 -65.10 -17.11 11.22
CA VAL A 174 -64.85 -16.00 12.16
C VAL A 174 -65.76 -16.06 13.39
N VAL A 175 -65.26 -15.66 14.59
CA VAL A 175 -65.92 -14.76 15.58
C VAL A 175 -65.15 -14.68 16.92
N ALA A 176 -64.82 -13.44 17.28
CA ALA A 176 -64.87 -12.71 18.56
C ALA A 176 -64.59 -13.36 19.96
N ALA A 177 -63.81 -12.57 20.72
CA ALA A 177 -63.99 -12.08 22.10
C ALA A 177 -64.09 -13.05 23.31
N GLU A 178 -63.16 -12.85 24.27
CA GLU A 178 -63.20 -12.85 25.76
C GLU A 178 -64.12 -13.86 26.52
N PRO A 179 -63.81 -14.32 27.77
CA PRO A 179 -63.25 -13.51 28.88
C PRO A 179 -62.37 -14.34 29.89
N PRO A 180 -62.26 -14.05 31.22
CA PRO A 180 -60.97 -14.08 31.94
C PRO A 180 -60.77 -15.32 32.82
N VAL A 181 -59.50 -15.69 33.05
CA VAL A 181 -59.13 -16.84 33.89
C VAL A 181 -58.97 -16.45 35.35
N THR A 182 -59.55 -17.31 36.16
CA THR A 182 -59.84 -17.31 37.59
C THR A 182 -58.60 -17.49 38.47
N LEU A 183 -58.58 -16.77 39.59
CA LEU A 183 -57.70 -16.97 40.76
C LEU A 183 -57.92 -18.33 41.45
N PRO A 184 -56.88 -18.91 42.08
CA PRO A 184 -57.05 -19.77 43.24
C PRO A 184 -56.68 -19.06 44.56
N GLU A 185 -57.59 -19.27 45.50
CA GLU A 185 -57.54 -19.06 46.95
C GLU A 185 -56.35 -19.78 47.63
N PRO A 186 -55.83 -19.24 48.74
CA PRO A 186 -55.69 -20.12 49.90
C PRO A 186 -56.07 -19.49 51.24
N ALA A 187 -56.89 -20.26 51.97
CA ALA A 187 -56.83 -20.59 53.38
C ALA A 187 -56.46 -19.49 54.40
N SER A 188 -57.53 -19.11 55.13
CA SER A 188 -57.57 -18.53 56.46
C SER A 188 -56.64 -19.21 57.48
N ILE A 189 -55.81 -18.40 58.16
CA ILE A 189 -55.09 -18.75 59.39
C ILE A 189 -55.39 -17.65 60.43
N GLU A 190 -55.65 -18.10 61.65
CA GLU A 190 -56.11 -17.40 62.84
C GLU A 190 -55.30 -16.15 63.24
N GLU A 191 -56.04 -15.12 63.69
CA GLU A 191 -55.58 -14.02 64.56
C GLU A 191 -55.11 -14.54 65.94
N PRO A 192 -53.95 -14.06 66.42
CA PRO A 192 -53.68 -13.92 67.85
C PRO A 192 -53.41 -12.43 68.22
N PRO A 193 -53.34 -12.11 69.52
CA PRO A 193 -53.90 -10.88 70.06
C PRO A 193 -52.99 -9.65 69.93
N LYS A 194 -53.69 -8.52 69.82
CA LYS A 194 -53.22 -7.15 69.91
C LYS A 194 -52.52 -6.89 71.26
N GLU A 195 -51.20 -7.02 71.30
CA GLU A 195 -50.35 -6.49 72.37
C GLU A 195 -49.82 -5.11 71.97
N GLU A 196 -50.09 -4.12 72.82
CA GLU A 196 -49.53 -2.77 72.72
C GLU A 196 -48.00 -2.81 72.89
N PRO A 197 -47.20 -2.16 72.01
CA PRO A 197 -45.76 -2.16 72.17
C PRO A 197 -45.34 -1.22 73.31
N PRO A 198 -44.47 -1.66 74.23
CA PRO A 198 -43.75 -0.75 75.10
C PRO A 198 -42.78 0.09 74.25
N THR A 199 -42.87 1.41 74.39
CA THR A 199 -41.91 2.40 73.92
C THR A 199 -40.55 2.16 74.61
N ALA A 200 -39.79 1.18 74.13
CA ALA A 200 -38.41 0.98 74.51
C ALA A 200 -37.53 1.81 73.57
N GLU A 201 -36.84 2.81 74.12
CA GLU A 201 -35.82 3.56 73.41
C GLU A 201 -34.80 2.60 72.78
N PRO A 202 -34.48 2.73 71.48
CA PRO A 202 -33.51 1.87 70.82
C PRO A 202 -32.15 2.03 71.50
N ALA A 203 -31.52 0.91 71.87
CA ALA A 203 -30.19 0.90 72.44
C ALA A 203 -29.21 1.62 71.49
N PRO A 204 -28.44 2.63 71.96
CA PRO A 204 -27.59 3.48 71.13
C PRO A 204 -26.53 2.73 70.30
N ASP A 205 -26.19 1.49 70.66
CA ASP A 205 -25.17 0.67 69.98
C ASP A 205 -25.56 0.21 68.56
N LEU A 206 -26.85 -0.04 68.27
CA LEU A 206 -27.27 -0.55 66.95
C LEU A 206 -27.21 0.52 65.85
N LEU A 207 -27.52 1.77 66.19
CA LEU A 207 -27.46 2.89 65.25
C LEU A 207 -26.01 3.21 64.89
N ALA A 208 -25.11 3.16 65.87
CA ALA A 208 -23.67 3.32 65.65
C ALA A 208 -23.11 2.21 64.74
N GLN A 209 -23.51 0.96 64.96
CA GLN A 209 -23.11 -0.18 64.13
C GLN A 209 -23.60 -0.03 62.68
N ARG A 210 -24.88 0.34 62.48
CA ARG A 210 -25.45 0.59 61.15
C ARG A 210 -24.68 1.69 60.42
N ASN A 211 -24.42 2.82 61.08
CA ASN A 211 -23.72 3.94 60.47
C ASN A 211 -22.28 3.57 60.10
N ALA A 212 -21.59 2.78 60.94
CA ALA A 212 -20.25 2.28 60.62
C ALA A 212 -20.24 1.34 59.39
N GLN A 213 -21.28 0.52 59.21
CA GLN A 213 -21.43 -0.32 58.02
C GLN A 213 -21.69 0.52 56.75
N ILE A 214 -22.56 1.55 56.85
CA ILE A 214 -22.79 2.50 55.75
C ILE A 214 -21.48 3.16 55.33
N ASP A 215 -20.68 3.61 56.31
CA ASP A 215 -19.38 4.24 56.05
C ASP A 215 -18.37 3.29 55.41
N ALA A 216 -18.31 2.04 55.87
CA ALA A 216 -17.41 1.04 55.30
C ALA A 216 -17.75 0.76 53.83
N VAL A 217 -19.02 0.52 53.52
CA VAL A 217 -19.50 0.27 52.15
C VAL A 217 -19.27 1.50 51.26
N ALA A 218 -19.61 2.71 51.74
CA ALA A 218 -19.38 3.94 50.99
C ALA A 218 -17.88 4.18 50.72
N MET A 219 -17.01 3.95 51.70
CA MET A 219 -15.57 4.12 51.54
C MET A 219 -14.97 3.15 50.53
N GLU A 220 -15.40 1.88 50.55
CA GLU A 220 -14.98 0.88 49.57
C GLU A 220 -15.42 1.28 48.15
N THR A 221 -16.69 1.64 47.96
CA THR A 221 -17.21 2.12 46.66
C THR A 221 -16.44 3.34 46.16
N LEU A 222 -16.14 4.31 47.04
CA LEU A 222 -15.36 5.49 46.69
C LEU A 222 -13.94 5.15 46.24
N GLY A 223 -13.29 4.17 46.87
CA GLY A 223 -11.96 3.70 46.47
C GLY A 223 -11.94 3.07 45.07
N TYR A 224 -12.96 2.27 44.73
CA TYR A 224 -13.08 1.72 43.38
C TYR A 224 -13.38 2.79 42.33
N LEU A 225 -14.25 3.75 42.64
CA LEU A 225 -14.55 4.87 41.74
C LEU A 225 -13.30 5.74 41.49
N GLU A 226 -12.48 5.99 42.51
CA GLU A 226 -11.23 6.73 42.35
C GLU A 226 -10.24 5.98 41.45
N THR A 227 -10.14 4.66 41.63
CA THR A 227 -9.26 3.81 40.81
C THR A 227 -9.71 3.80 39.34
N LEU A 228 -11.01 3.57 39.08
CA LEU A 228 -11.56 3.60 37.71
C LEU A 228 -11.49 4.98 37.06
N GLY A 229 -11.65 6.05 37.83
CA GLY A 229 -11.54 7.42 37.33
C GLY A 229 -10.10 7.82 36.97
N GLY A 230 -9.10 7.10 37.49
CA GLY A 230 -7.67 7.33 37.23
C GLY A 230 -7.06 6.41 36.17
N GLU A 231 -7.79 5.42 35.67
CA GLU A 231 -7.30 4.47 34.68
C GLU A 231 -6.96 5.17 33.36
N VAL A 232 -5.82 4.85 32.74
CA VAL A 232 -5.41 5.40 31.44
C VAL A 232 -5.53 4.31 30.40
N PHE A 233 -6.22 4.60 29.29
CA PHE A 233 -6.34 3.65 28.19
C PHE A 233 -5.12 3.76 27.27
N GLU A 234 -4.24 2.76 27.32
CA GLU A 234 -2.97 2.78 26.58
C GLU A 234 -3.09 2.34 25.12
N GLN A 235 -4.21 1.74 24.71
CA GLN A 235 -4.34 1.06 23.41
C GLN A 235 -5.58 1.51 22.64
N GLU A 236 -5.42 1.66 21.33
CA GLU A 236 -6.53 1.75 20.37
C GLU A 236 -7.06 0.34 20.03
N PRO A 237 -8.38 0.17 19.83
CA PRO A 237 -9.45 1.18 19.90
C PRO A 237 -9.89 1.48 21.35
N VAL A 238 -10.12 2.76 21.65
CA VAL A 238 -10.54 3.23 22.99
C VAL A 238 -11.95 2.74 23.32
N SER A 239 -12.83 2.60 22.32
CA SER A 239 -14.19 2.09 22.49
C SER A 239 -14.26 0.77 23.27
N LYS A 240 -13.37 -0.19 22.97
CA LYS A 240 -13.35 -1.48 23.65
C LYS A 240 -13.06 -1.35 25.16
N TYR A 241 -12.07 -0.55 25.52
CA TYR A 241 -11.71 -0.31 26.92
C TYR A 241 -12.77 0.51 27.64
N PHE A 242 -13.44 1.40 26.92
CA PHE A 242 -14.52 2.21 27.46
C PHE A 242 -15.76 1.36 27.80
N ASP A 243 -16.10 0.37 26.97
CA ASP A 243 -17.20 -0.57 27.24
C ASP A 243 -16.91 -1.40 28.50
N ASP A 244 -15.71 -1.97 28.61
CA ASP A 244 -15.29 -2.73 29.80
C ASP A 244 -15.30 -1.84 31.06
N TRP A 245 -14.82 -0.60 30.94
CA TRP A 245 -14.85 0.39 32.01
C TRP A 245 -16.28 0.75 32.43
N MET A 246 -17.21 0.90 31.47
CA MET A 246 -18.63 1.14 31.73
C MET A 246 -19.30 -0.03 32.46
N VAL A 247 -18.99 -1.26 32.07
CA VAL A 247 -19.49 -2.46 32.77
C VAL A 247 -19.00 -2.48 34.21
N ASN A 248 -17.70 -2.24 34.46
CA ASN A 248 -17.15 -2.19 35.80
C ASN A 248 -17.77 -1.08 36.65
N LEU A 249 -17.97 0.10 36.06
CA LEU A 249 -18.60 1.24 36.74
C LEU A 249 -20.04 0.91 37.16
N ARG A 250 -20.83 0.32 36.26
CA ARG A 250 -22.20 -0.14 36.55
C ARG A 250 -22.22 -1.22 37.63
N GLN A 251 -21.28 -2.17 37.59
CA GLN A 251 -21.18 -3.24 38.58
C GLN A 251 -20.89 -2.71 39.99
N ILE A 252 -20.00 -1.71 40.11
CA ILE A 252 -19.68 -1.06 41.39
C ILE A 252 -20.92 -0.35 41.96
N ILE A 253 -21.65 0.40 41.14
CA ILE A 253 -22.87 1.08 41.57
C ILE A 253 -23.96 0.07 41.94
N LEU A 254 -24.16 -0.99 41.15
CA LEU A 254 -25.13 -2.04 41.46
C LEU A 254 -24.80 -2.77 42.77
N SER A 255 -23.52 -3.01 43.05
CA SER A 255 -23.08 -3.63 44.30
C SER A 255 -23.35 -2.72 45.50
N PHE A 256 -23.18 -1.41 45.33
CA PHE A 256 -23.54 -0.41 46.34
C PHE A 256 -25.06 -0.33 46.57
N GLU A 257 -25.86 -0.32 45.50
CA GLU A 257 -27.33 -0.31 45.56
C GLU A 257 -27.92 -1.57 46.21
N SER A 258 -27.27 -2.72 45.98
CA SER A 258 -27.70 -4.03 46.50
C SER A 258 -27.33 -4.24 47.98
N SER A 259 -26.60 -3.31 48.61
CA SER A 259 -26.27 -3.38 50.03
C SER A 259 -27.52 -3.22 50.89
N GLU A 260 -27.82 -4.24 51.71
CA GLU A 260 -28.99 -4.29 52.60
C GLU A 260 -29.07 -3.08 53.55
N VAL A 261 -27.92 -2.48 53.89
CA VAL A 261 -27.82 -1.40 54.89
C VAL A 261 -28.17 -0.03 54.30
N ILE A 262 -27.93 0.16 53.01
CA ILE A 262 -28.09 1.44 52.30
C ILE A 262 -29.41 1.44 51.54
N GLY A 263 -29.58 0.53 50.56
CA GLY A 263 -30.68 0.52 49.60
C GLY A 263 -30.77 1.77 48.74
N ALA A 264 -30.97 1.62 47.43
CA ALA A 264 -31.15 2.76 46.53
C ALA A 264 -32.40 3.59 46.90
N ASP A 265 -32.31 4.92 46.76
CA ASP A 265 -33.48 5.80 46.73
C ASP A 265 -33.71 6.34 45.31
N GLU A 266 -34.93 6.76 44.99
CA GLU A 266 -35.31 7.21 43.65
C GLU A 266 -34.44 8.40 43.17
N GLY A 267 -34.05 9.27 44.09
CA GLY A 267 -33.17 10.40 43.81
C GLY A 267 -31.77 9.97 43.38
N PHE A 268 -31.18 8.97 44.04
CA PHE A 268 -29.89 8.40 43.68
C PHE A 268 -29.94 7.69 42.32
N SER A 269 -30.97 6.85 42.09
CA SER A 269 -31.11 6.17 40.80
C SER A 269 -31.31 7.16 39.65
N SER A 270 -32.06 8.25 39.87
CA SER A 270 -32.21 9.33 38.89
C SER A 270 -30.87 10.02 38.57
N GLN A 271 -30.08 10.36 39.59
CA GLN A 271 -28.75 10.95 39.41
C GLN A 271 -27.79 10.01 38.68
N CYS A 272 -27.74 8.74 39.05
CA CYS A 272 -26.90 7.74 38.41
C CYS A 272 -27.29 7.55 36.94
N ASN A 273 -28.58 7.44 36.64
CA ASN A 273 -29.06 7.35 35.26
C ASN A 273 -28.69 8.57 34.42
N GLN A 274 -28.76 9.78 34.99
CA GLN A 274 -28.30 11.00 34.32
C GLN A 274 -26.80 10.96 34.05
N ILE A 275 -25.99 10.56 35.03
CA ILE A 275 -24.53 10.46 34.87
C ILE A 275 -24.18 9.42 33.80
N PHE A 276 -24.78 8.23 33.85
CA PHE A 276 -24.56 7.20 32.82
C PHE A 276 -25.01 7.66 31.43
N GLY A 277 -26.12 8.37 31.30
CA GLY A 277 -26.57 8.92 30.03
C GLY A 277 -25.57 9.91 29.42
N ASN A 278 -24.98 10.80 30.24
CA ASN A 278 -23.94 11.72 29.78
C ASN A 278 -22.68 10.98 29.31
N ILE A 279 -22.29 9.91 30.00
CA ILE A 279 -21.13 9.08 29.65
C ILE A 279 -21.38 8.34 28.32
N GLU A 280 -22.57 7.76 28.13
CA GLU A 280 -22.95 7.07 26.90
C GLU A 280 -23.00 7.99 25.68
N GLU A 281 -23.43 9.24 25.87
CA GLU A 281 -23.37 10.27 24.82
C GLU A 281 -21.91 10.53 24.41
N GLU A 282 -21.00 10.65 25.37
CA GLU A 282 -19.58 10.88 25.08
C GLU A 282 -18.93 9.65 24.43
N LEU A 283 -19.26 8.45 24.87
CA LEU A 283 -18.85 7.20 24.23
C LEU A 283 -19.28 7.18 22.76
N SER A 284 -20.53 7.54 22.49
CA SER A 284 -21.06 7.59 21.12
C SER A 284 -20.28 8.58 20.24
N LYS A 285 -19.94 9.76 20.78
CA LYS A 285 -19.07 10.73 20.09
C LYS A 285 -17.68 10.15 19.82
N ARG A 286 -17.14 9.37 20.77
CA ARG A 286 -15.82 8.78 20.61
C ARG A 286 -15.79 7.65 19.59
N ILE A 287 -16.80 6.78 19.57
CA ILE A 287 -16.97 5.75 18.54
C ILE A 287 -17.02 6.40 17.15
N ALA A 288 -17.77 7.49 16.99
CA ALA A 288 -17.82 8.25 15.74
C ALA A 288 -16.43 8.82 15.36
N SER A 289 -15.71 9.41 16.33
CA SER A 289 -14.35 9.92 16.11
C SER A 289 -13.34 8.81 15.75
N GLU A 290 -13.48 7.61 16.30
CA GLU A 290 -12.64 6.45 15.96
C GLU A 290 -12.93 5.95 14.56
N ALA A 291 -14.21 5.85 14.18
CA ALA A 291 -14.60 5.50 12.83
C ALA A 291 -14.01 6.50 11.81
N ASP A 292 -14.09 7.80 12.09
CA ASP A 292 -13.47 8.84 11.29
C ASP A 292 -11.94 8.69 11.21
N MET A 293 -11.28 8.33 12.32
CA MET A 293 -9.84 8.06 12.34
C MET A 293 -9.48 6.86 11.48
N GLN A 294 -10.25 5.77 11.54
CA GLN A 294 -10.04 4.59 10.69
C GLN A 294 -10.19 4.94 9.20
N VAL A 295 -11.17 5.78 8.85
CA VAL A 295 -11.31 6.32 7.50
C VAL A 295 -10.07 7.13 7.11
N SER A 296 -9.61 8.07 7.96
CA SER A 296 -8.38 8.84 7.73
C SER A 296 -7.15 7.93 7.55
N LEU A 297 -7.03 6.87 8.34
CA LEU A 297 -5.93 5.90 8.26
C LEU A 297 -5.95 5.15 6.93
N LYS A 298 -7.12 4.67 6.49
CA LYS A 298 -7.27 4.00 5.20
C LYS A 298 -6.93 4.95 4.05
N THR A 299 -7.45 6.18 4.08
CA THR A 299 -7.13 7.21 3.09
C THR A 299 -5.64 7.59 3.11
N LEU A 300 -4.96 7.56 4.26
CA LEU A 300 -3.51 7.77 4.35
C LEU A 300 -2.75 6.67 3.61
N VAL A 301 -3.13 5.40 3.80
CA VAL A 301 -2.52 4.26 3.11
C VAL A 301 -2.72 4.38 1.59
N GLU A 302 -3.94 4.71 1.16
CA GLU A 302 -4.25 4.95 -0.26
C GLU A 302 -3.41 6.09 -0.86
N ASN A 303 -3.24 7.20 -0.14
CA ASN A 303 -2.40 8.31 -0.61
C ASN A 303 -0.91 7.95 -0.69
N ARG A 304 -0.39 7.16 0.27
CA ARG A 304 0.98 6.64 0.21
C ARG A 304 1.17 5.71 -1.00
N TYR A 305 0.17 4.89 -1.31
CA TYR A 305 0.17 4.07 -2.52
C TYR A 305 0.16 4.92 -3.80
N LEU A 306 -0.70 5.95 -3.88
CA LEU A 306 -0.72 6.88 -5.01
C LEU A 306 0.62 7.63 -5.17
N LEU A 307 1.27 8.01 -4.08
CA LEU A 307 2.60 8.62 -4.11
C LEU A 307 3.64 7.66 -4.72
N ASN A 308 3.61 6.38 -4.35
CA ASN A 308 4.46 5.36 -4.97
C ASN A 308 4.16 5.19 -6.46
N LYS A 309 2.88 5.16 -6.85
CA LYS A 309 2.48 5.12 -8.27
C LYS A 309 2.95 6.33 -9.08
N ILE A 310 2.95 7.53 -8.49
CA ILE A 310 3.50 8.73 -9.13
C ILE A 310 5.01 8.57 -9.35
N ASN A 311 5.74 8.04 -8.38
CA ASN A 311 7.17 7.76 -8.50
C ASN A 311 7.46 6.71 -9.58
N GLU A 312 6.72 5.60 -9.59
CA GLU A 312 6.82 4.54 -10.61
C GLU A 312 6.52 5.09 -12.02
N GLY A 313 5.46 5.89 -12.17
CA GLY A 313 5.08 6.47 -13.45
C GLY A 313 6.15 7.42 -14.00
N TYR A 314 6.73 8.26 -13.15
CA TYR A 314 7.83 9.14 -13.53
C TYR A 314 9.10 8.36 -13.91
N ALA A 315 9.40 7.28 -13.18
CA ALA A 315 10.50 6.37 -13.50
C ALA A 315 10.30 5.71 -14.86
N ALA A 316 9.10 5.20 -15.15
CA ALA A 316 8.75 4.58 -16.42
C ALA A 316 8.85 5.57 -17.60
N GLN A 317 8.32 6.78 -17.46
CA GLN A 317 8.40 7.82 -18.50
C GLN A 317 9.84 8.24 -18.79
N THR A 318 10.66 8.39 -17.74
CA THR A 318 12.09 8.70 -17.90
C THR A 318 12.82 7.58 -18.63
N LYS A 319 12.55 6.32 -18.26
CA LYS A 319 13.10 5.14 -18.95
C LYS A 319 12.70 5.11 -20.42
N GLU A 320 11.43 5.40 -20.74
CA GLU A 320 10.96 5.45 -22.13
C GLU A 320 11.70 6.51 -22.96
N LEU A 321 11.96 7.69 -22.39
CA LEU A 321 12.76 8.72 -23.06
C LEU A 321 14.20 8.26 -23.31
N VAL A 322 14.81 7.57 -22.34
CA VAL A 322 16.13 6.97 -22.49
C VAL A 322 16.14 5.91 -23.60
N ASP A 323 15.16 5.01 -23.61
CA ASP A 323 15.05 3.92 -24.60
C ASP A 323 14.80 4.47 -26.02
N LYS A 324 13.98 5.52 -26.16
CA LYS A 324 13.80 6.26 -27.42
C LYS A 324 15.11 6.91 -27.89
N GLY A 325 15.84 7.53 -26.97
CA GLY A 325 17.17 8.08 -27.23
C GLY A 325 18.14 7.00 -27.73
N LYS A 326 18.20 5.86 -27.04
CA LYS A 326 19.03 4.71 -27.42
C LYS A 326 18.68 4.16 -28.80
N SER A 327 17.41 3.93 -29.07
CA SER A 327 16.93 3.44 -30.38
C SER A 327 17.27 4.43 -31.51
N ALA A 328 17.17 5.73 -31.25
CA ALA A 328 17.56 6.75 -32.22
C ALA A 328 19.07 6.70 -32.53
N ILE A 329 19.90 6.45 -31.51
CA ILE A 329 21.36 6.27 -31.66
C ILE A 329 21.68 5.04 -32.49
N GLU A 330 21.09 3.90 -32.17
CA GLU A 330 21.29 2.65 -32.90
C GLU A 330 20.90 2.79 -34.37
N ASN A 331 19.76 3.42 -34.65
CA ASN A 331 19.34 3.72 -36.02
C ASN A 331 20.35 4.63 -36.75
N LEU A 332 20.95 5.61 -36.05
CA LEU A 332 21.99 6.45 -36.63
C LEU A 332 23.30 5.68 -36.86
N MET A 333 23.67 4.75 -35.99
CA MET A 333 24.84 3.88 -36.17
C MET A 333 24.66 2.97 -37.39
N HIS A 334 23.49 2.34 -37.51
CA HIS A 334 23.20 1.45 -38.64
C HIS A 334 23.22 2.22 -39.98
N ASN A 335 22.62 3.41 -40.01
CA ASN A 335 22.68 4.29 -41.18
C ASN A 335 24.13 4.70 -41.51
N MET A 336 24.96 4.95 -40.50
CA MET A 336 26.38 5.28 -40.72
C MET A 336 27.11 4.12 -41.38
N GLN A 337 26.98 2.92 -40.83
CA GLN A 337 27.62 1.70 -41.35
C GLN A 337 27.16 1.38 -42.77
N SER A 338 25.88 1.55 -43.07
CA SER A 338 25.32 1.36 -44.41
C SER A 338 25.96 2.31 -45.43
N ILE A 339 26.08 3.60 -45.10
CA ILE A 339 26.73 4.59 -45.98
C ILE A 339 28.23 4.29 -46.13
N GLU A 340 28.92 3.86 -45.07
CA GLU A 340 30.34 3.46 -45.17
C GLU A 340 30.54 2.27 -46.09
N LYS A 341 29.63 1.28 -46.03
CA LYS A 341 29.63 0.13 -46.94
C LYS A 341 29.40 0.55 -48.38
N GLU A 342 28.36 1.36 -48.66
CA GLU A 342 28.09 1.89 -50.00
C GLU A 342 29.28 2.70 -50.55
N LEU A 343 29.92 3.52 -49.71
CA LEU A 343 31.11 4.29 -50.08
C LEU A 343 32.26 3.35 -50.50
N ALA A 344 32.50 2.29 -49.73
CA ALA A 344 33.54 1.29 -50.03
C ALA A 344 33.25 0.55 -51.35
N GLU A 345 32.00 0.14 -51.59
CA GLU A 345 31.57 -0.52 -52.84
C GLU A 345 31.80 0.39 -54.06
N VAL A 346 31.36 1.66 -53.99
CA VAL A 346 31.55 2.62 -55.09
C VAL A 346 33.04 2.88 -55.34
N GLN A 347 33.86 2.95 -54.29
CA GLN A 347 35.32 3.11 -54.43
C GLN A 347 35.97 1.94 -55.18
N GLN A 348 35.50 0.70 -54.98
CA GLN A 348 36.01 -0.50 -55.65
C GLN A 348 35.65 -0.60 -57.14
N ILE A 349 34.62 0.11 -57.62
CA ILE A 349 34.24 0.10 -59.04
C ILE A 349 35.41 0.61 -59.89
N LYS A 350 36.01 -0.28 -60.69
CA LYS A 350 37.07 0.06 -61.64
C LYS A 350 36.45 0.71 -62.89
N VAL A 351 36.51 2.03 -62.96
CA VAL A 351 36.14 2.79 -64.16
C VAL A 351 37.36 2.92 -65.07
N SER A 352 37.22 2.48 -66.32
CA SER A 352 38.27 2.64 -67.33
C SER A 352 38.49 4.12 -67.66
N TYR A 353 39.75 4.54 -67.80
CA TYR A 353 40.13 5.90 -68.21
C TYR A 353 39.52 6.33 -69.56
N ARG A 354 39.02 5.38 -70.36
CA ARG A 354 38.37 5.63 -71.65
C ARG A 354 36.91 6.08 -71.54
N HIS A 355 36.30 6.07 -70.35
CA HIS A 355 34.91 6.49 -70.14
C HIS A 355 34.80 7.67 -69.14
N PRO A 356 35.09 8.90 -69.59
CA PRO A 356 35.11 10.08 -68.72
C PRO A 356 33.77 10.34 -68.02
N LEU A 357 32.65 10.04 -68.66
CA LEU A 357 31.32 10.17 -68.07
C LEU A 357 31.10 9.21 -66.89
N GLN A 358 31.56 7.96 -67.00
CA GLN A 358 31.44 6.99 -65.90
C GLN A 358 32.34 7.38 -64.73
N LYS A 359 33.54 7.92 -65.00
CA LYS A 359 34.42 8.46 -63.97
C LYS A 359 33.76 9.63 -63.23
N MET A 360 33.18 10.59 -63.95
CA MET A 360 32.49 11.73 -63.35
C MET A 360 31.28 11.29 -62.50
N ALA A 361 30.49 10.32 -62.98
CA ALA A 361 29.36 9.78 -62.22
C ALA A 361 29.81 9.05 -60.93
N LYS A 362 30.92 8.29 -60.98
CA LYS A 362 31.53 7.68 -59.80
C LYS A 362 31.99 8.75 -58.80
N ASP A 363 32.75 9.73 -59.26
CA ASP A 363 33.31 10.80 -58.42
C ASP A 363 32.19 11.60 -57.74
N GLN A 364 31.11 11.91 -58.48
CA GLN A 364 29.91 12.54 -57.93
C GLN A 364 29.26 11.67 -56.84
N LYS A 365 29.08 10.37 -57.09
CA LYS A 365 28.48 9.45 -56.11
C LYS A 365 29.33 9.34 -54.83
N ILE A 366 30.66 9.35 -54.95
CA ILE A 366 31.58 9.37 -53.81
C ILE A 366 31.41 10.65 -52.99
N ALA A 367 31.32 11.81 -53.65
CA ALA A 367 31.12 13.09 -52.96
C ALA A 367 29.79 13.13 -52.19
N GLU A 368 28.70 12.67 -52.82
CA GLU A 368 27.37 12.57 -52.18
C GLU A 368 27.38 11.63 -50.96
N LEU A 369 27.96 10.43 -51.10
CA LEU A 369 28.05 9.46 -49.99
C LEU A 369 28.93 9.99 -48.86
N THR A 370 30.04 10.67 -49.17
CA THR A 370 30.90 11.31 -48.16
C THR A 370 30.15 12.40 -47.40
N GLN A 371 29.35 13.22 -48.11
CA GLN A 371 28.53 14.24 -47.46
C GLN A 371 27.47 13.63 -46.56
N LYS A 372 26.78 12.57 -47.02
CA LYS A 372 25.80 11.82 -46.21
C LYS A 372 26.45 11.19 -44.98
N LEU A 373 27.62 10.58 -45.14
CA LEU A 373 28.38 9.98 -44.05
C LEU A 373 28.74 11.02 -42.98
N ASN A 374 29.23 12.19 -43.39
CA ASN A 374 29.55 13.28 -42.47
C ASN A 374 28.30 13.86 -41.79
N ALA A 375 27.13 13.83 -42.45
CA ALA A 375 25.88 14.23 -41.82
C ALA A 375 25.40 13.20 -40.79
N VAL A 376 25.51 11.90 -41.08
CA VAL A 376 25.15 10.83 -40.14
C VAL A 376 26.15 10.73 -38.99
N LYS A 377 27.46 10.82 -39.23
CA LYS A 377 28.49 10.93 -38.17
C LYS A 377 28.22 12.09 -37.23
N ARG A 378 27.78 13.23 -37.78
CA ARG A 378 27.37 14.38 -36.96
C ARG A 378 26.13 14.08 -36.13
N ARG A 379 25.10 13.47 -36.72
CA ARG A 379 23.90 13.03 -35.97
C ARG A 379 24.22 11.99 -34.92
N LEU A 380 25.08 11.04 -35.25
CA LEU A 380 25.50 9.99 -34.35
C LEU A 380 26.34 10.55 -33.21
N ALA A 381 27.26 11.48 -33.44
CA ALA A 381 28.01 12.08 -32.35
C ALA A 381 27.12 12.89 -31.39
N MET A 382 26.09 13.59 -31.92
CA MET A 382 25.04 14.18 -31.08
C MET A 382 24.30 13.13 -30.26
N ALA A 383 24.04 11.96 -30.84
CA ALA A 383 23.24 10.94 -30.21
C ALA A 383 24.08 10.05 -29.26
N VAL A 384 25.30 9.62 -29.61
CA VAL A 384 26.21 8.78 -28.79
C VAL A 384 26.80 9.55 -27.63
N GLY A 385 26.94 10.88 -27.77
CA GLY A 385 27.07 11.76 -26.61
C GLY A 385 26.01 11.50 -25.55
N THR A 386 24.87 10.88 -25.93
CA THR A 386 23.73 10.54 -25.07
C THR A 386 23.54 9.08 -24.62
N SER A 387 24.49 8.13 -24.80
CA SER A 387 24.23 6.71 -24.44
C SER A 387 25.26 5.92 -23.62
N SER A 388 26.23 6.53 -22.94
CA SER A 388 27.19 5.77 -22.11
C SER A 388 26.61 5.20 -20.80
N THR A 389 26.00 4.02 -20.85
CA THR A 389 25.45 3.30 -19.68
C THR A 389 26.53 2.65 -18.81
N GLY A 390 26.61 3.03 -17.54
CA GLY A 390 27.28 2.25 -16.50
C GLY A 390 26.27 1.33 -15.80
N SER A 391 26.42 0.02 -15.93
CA SER A 391 25.60 -0.97 -15.23
C SER A 391 25.99 -1.04 -13.74
N GLY A 392 25.36 -0.19 -12.92
CA GLY A 392 25.44 -0.25 -11.46
C GLY A 392 24.37 -1.16 -10.86
N LYS A 393 24.71 -1.90 -9.81
CA LYS A 393 23.81 -2.85 -9.14
C LYS A 393 22.60 -2.16 -8.48
N PRO A 394 21.43 -2.80 -8.50
CA PRO A 394 20.18 -2.24 -7.99
C PRO A 394 20.09 -2.43 -6.47
N SER A 395 20.01 -1.34 -5.72
CA SER A 395 19.62 -1.40 -4.30
C SER A 395 18.99 -0.12 -3.79
N ASP A 396 18.97 0.97 -4.57
CA ASP A 396 18.38 2.22 -4.11
C ASP A 396 17.78 2.97 -5.30
N LEU A 397 16.49 2.72 -5.54
CA LEU A 397 15.71 3.22 -6.68
C LEU A 397 15.83 4.74 -6.84
N ALA A 398 15.94 5.47 -5.74
CA ALA A 398 16.13 6.92 -5.75
C ALA A 398 17.52 7.34 -6.21
N ALA A 399 18.57 6.64 -5.75
CA ALA A 399 19.95 6.91 -6.15
C ALA A 399 20.23 6.50 -7.60
N GLU A 400 19.65 5.37 -8.03
CA GLU A 400 19.72 4.92 -9.42
C GLU A 400 19.04 5.93 -10.35
N PHE A 401 17.91 6.49 -9.92
CA PHE A 401 17.22 7.52 -10.68
C PHE A 401 18.03 8.82 -10.77
N GLU A 402 18.62 9.29 -9.67
CA GLU A 402 19.46 10.48 -9.68
C GLU A 402 20.72 10.29 -10.54
N ALA A 403 21.29 9.08 -10.54
CA ALA A 403 22.41 8.72 -11.40
C ALA A 403 21.99 8.73 -12.89
N GLN A 404 20.85 8.13 -13.25
CA GLN A 404 20.33 8.16 -14.61
C GLN A 404 20.06 9.58 -15.10
N LEU A 405 19.55 10.46 -14.23
CA LEU A 405 19.27 11.86 -14.57
C LEU A 405 20.57 12.65 -14.81
N LYS A 406 21.55 12.53 -13.90
CA LYS A 406 22.88 13.14 -14.06
C LYS A 406 23.57 12.66 -15.32
N GLU A 407 23.49 11.36 -15.58
CA GLU A 407 24.04 10.77 -16.79
C GLU A 407 23.38 11.39 -18.02
N LEU A 408 22.04 11.50 -18.07
CA LEU A 408 21.29 12.10 -19.18
C LEU A 408 21.63 13.59 -19.39
N GLU A 409 21.92 14.31 -18.31
CA GLU A 409 22.30 15.73 -18.36
C GLU A 409 23.73 15.93 -18.89
N GLU A 410 24.70 15.13 -18.43
CA GLU A 410 26.07 15.09 -18.99
C GLU A 410 26.04 14.73 -20.48
N LYS A 411 25.19 13.76 -20.80
CA LYS A 411 24.97 13.27 -22.15
C LYS A 411 24.48 14.35 -23.10
N ARG A 412 23.47 15.09 -22.67
CA ARG A 412 22.95 16.26 -23.37
C ARG A 412 24.03 17.32 -23.55
N LYS A 413 24.83 17.59 -22.52
CA LYS A 413 25.93 18.55 -22.58
C LYS A 413 26.95 18.18 -23.67
N ILE A 414 27.33 16.91 -23.77
CA ILE A 414 28.24 16.42 -24.84
C ILE A 414 27.62 16.61 -26.23
N ALA A 415 26.33 16.28 -26.40
CA ALA A 415 25.62 16.46 -27.67
C ALA A 415 25.58 17.93 -28.13
N MET A 416 25.34 18.82 -27.18
CA MET A 416 25.33 20.27 -27.35
C MET A 416 26.71 20.83 -27.73
N GLU A 417 27.77 20.39 -27.03
CA GLU A 417 29.15 20.77 -27.35
C GLU A 417 29.52 20.34 -28.78
N PHE A 418 29.08 19.16 -29.21
CA PHE A 418 29.32 18.68 -30.57
C PHE A 418 28.59 19.52 -31.64
N LEU A 419 27.30 19.86 -31.42
CA LEU A 419 26.55 20.75 -32.31
C LEU A 419 27.21 22.13 -32.41
N ASN A 420 27.64 22.67 -31.28
CA ASN A 420 28.28 23.96 -31.20
C ASN A 420 29.63 23.94 -31.94
N LYS A 421 30.43 22.88 -31.77
CA LYS A 421 31.67 22.66 -32.53
C LYS A 421 31.42 22.62 -34.04
N ASN A 422 30.37 21.94 -34.49
CA ASN A 422 30.01 21.92 -35.91
C ASN A 422 29.62 23.31 -36.46
N VAL A 423 28.93 24.13 -35.65
CA VAL A 423 28.65 25.54 -36.01
C VAL A 423 29.96 26.34 -36.10
N GLN A 424 30.88 26.14 -35.17
CA GLN A 424 32.20 26.79 -35.17
C GLN A 424 33.06 26.38 -36.36
N ASP A 425 33.12 25.09 -36.71
CA ASP A 425 33.89 24.57 -37.84
C ASP A 425 33.38 25.14 -39.17
N LEU A 426 32.05 25.22 -39.35
CA LEU A 426 31.43 25.83 -40.54
C LEU A 426 31.70 27.34 -40.59
N GLN A 427 31.67 28.02 -39.45
CA GLN A 427 32.02 29.44 -39.36
C GLN A 427 33.49 29.68 -39.74
N ALA A 428 34.41 28.85 -39.24
CA ALA A 428 35.82 28.91 -39.57
C ALA A 428 36.08 28.66 -41.07
N GLN A 429 35.39 27.70 -41.68
CA GLN A 429 35.46 27.45 -43.13
C GLN A 429 35.01 28.67 -43.95
N ILE A 430 33.91 29.33 -43.54
CA ILE A 430 33.45 30.56 -44.19
C ILE A 430 34.51 31.66 -44.10
N ASP A 431 35.14 31.83 -42.94
CA ASP A 431 36.17 32.84 -42.73
C ASP A 431 37.44 32.54 -43.55
N GLU A 432 37.80 31.27 -43.71
CA GLU A 432 38.92 30.85 -44.54
C GLU A 432 38.66 31.06 -46.04
N ILE A 433 37.46 30.73 -46.53
CA ILE A 433 37.05 31.01 -47.92
C ILE A 433 37.09 32.53 -48.20
N LYS A 434 36.69 33.36 -47.22
CA LYS A 434 36.75 34.84 -47.33
C LYS A 434 38.18 35.39 -47.37
N LYS A 435 39.12 34.75 -46.66
CA LYS A 435 40.55 35.14 -46.65
C LYS A 435 41.24 34.82 -47.98
N ASN A 436 40.86 33.75 -48.66
CA ASN A 436 41.40 33.31 -49.94
C ASN A 436 40.91 34.18 -51.12
N LYS A 437 41.33 35.45 -51.15
CA LYS A 437 41.08 36.37 -52.28
C LYS A 437 41.97 35.98 -53.46
N THR A 438 41.34 35.61 -54.57
CA THR A 438 42.00 35.21 -55.83
C THR A 438 41.69 36.23 -56.92
N ASN A 439 42.72 36.63 -57.68
CA ASN A 439 42.55 37.51 -58.85
C ASN A 439 42.01 36.77 -60.08
N ASN A 440 41.97 35.44 -60.07
CA ASN A 440 41.43 34.64 -61.17
C ASN A 440 39.88 34.62 -61.11
N PRO A 441 39.18 35.04 -62.19
CA PRO A 441 37.72 35.14 -62.22
C PRO A 441 37.01 33.80 -62.07
N LEU A 442 37.56 32.71 -62.62
CA LEU A 442 36.98 31.36 -62.49
C LEU A 442 37.04 30.86 -61.05
N LYS A 443 38.19 31.04 -60.39
CA LYS A 443 38.33 30.67 -58.97
C LYS A 443 37.46 31.55 -58.07
N ARG A 444 37.23 32.81 -58.45
CA ARG A 444 36.33 33.71 -57.71
C ARG A 444 34.89 33.20 -57.72
N VAL A 445 34.38 32.77 -58.87
CA VAL A 445 33.03 32.19 -58.97
C VAL A 445 32.92 30.89 -58.17
N ALA A 446 33.92 30.01 -58.26
CA ALA A 446 33.96 28.78 -57.47
C ALA A 446 33.95 29.04 -55.95
N ASN A 447 34.78 29.98 -55.48
CA ASN A 447 34.80 30.38 -54.07
C ASN A 447 33.46 30.98 -53.63
N GLN A 448 32.80 31.74 -54.51
CA GLN A 448 31.51 32.36 -54.21
C GLN A 448 30.39 31.32 -54.08
N GLN A 449 30.39 30.30 -54.94
CA GLN A 449 29.47 29.15 -54.84
C GLN A 449 29.71 28.34 -53.56
N GLN A 450 30.97 28.01 -53.27
CA GLN A 450 31.33 27.29 -52.05
C GLN A 450 30.94 28.08 -50.78
N LEU A 451 31.09 29.41 -50.81
CA LEU A 451 30.66 30.28 -49.71
C LEU A 451 29.15 30.21 -49.52
N PHE A 452 28.35 30.26 -50.60
CA PHE A 452 26.90 30.15 -50.51
C PHE A 452 26.45 28.81 -49.88
N GLU A 453 26.97 27.69 -50.39
CA GLU A 453 26.64 26.36 -49.87
C GLU A 453 27.07 26.16 -48.40
N THR A 454 28.22 26.70 -48.03
CA THR A 454 28.71 26.61 -46.63
C THR A 454 27.85 27.46 -45.69
N ASN A 455 27.35 28.61 -46.18
CA ASN A 455 26.48 29.50 -45.41
C ASN A 455 25.09 28.88 -45.21
N GLU A 456 24.53 28.23 -46.23
CA GLU A 456 23.28 27.46 -46.11
C GLU A 456 23.43 26.33 -45.06
N LYS A 457 24.54 25.57 -45.14
CA LYS A 457 24.87 24.54 -44.13
C LYS A 457 24.99 25.11 -42.71
N LEU A 458 25.55 26.32 -42.57
CA LEU A 458 25.67 27.00 -41.28
C LEU A 458 24.29 27.37 -40.71
N ILE A 459 23.39 27.91 -41.54
CA ILE A 459 22.01 28.26 -41.14
C ILE A 459 21.28 27.01 -40.66
N ASP A 460 21.36 25.91 -41.41
CA ASP A 460 20.77 24.63 -41.04
C ASP A 460 21.34 24.07 -39.73
N ALA A 461 22.65 24.18 -39.53
CA ALA A 461 23.31 23.74 -38.31
C ALA A 461 22.85 24.56 -37.10
N LYS A 462 22.77 25.90 -37.23
CA LYS A 462 22.27 26.80 -36.18
C LYS A 462 20.81 26.51 -35.83
N LYS A 463 19.96 26.28 -36.84
CA LYS A 463 18.55 25.91 -36.64
C LYS A 463 18.40 24.58 -35.91
N ARG A 464 19.22 23.58 -36.24
CA ARG A 464 19.24 22.28 -35.54
C ARG A 464 19.72 22.39 -34.11
N LEU A 465 20.76 23.18 -33.84
CA LEU A 465 21.23 23.45 -32.47
C LEU A 465 20.11 24.07 -31.62
N SER A 466 19.46 25.12 -32.14
CA SER A 466 18.34 25.78 -31.45
C SER A 466 17.15 24.84 -31.21
N LEU A 467 16.78 24.00 -32.19
CA LEU A 467 15.70 23.01 -32.01
C LEU A 467 16.05 21.93 -30.98
N ALA A 468 17.31 21.46 -30.97
CA ALA A 468 17.78 20.47 -30.01
C ALA A 468 17.80 21.02 -28.58
N GLU A 469 18.23 22.28 -28.42
CA GLU A 469 18.17 23.02 -27.16
C GLU A 469 16.74 23.10 -26.64
N GLN A 470 15.82 23.56 -27.49
CA GLN A 470 14.46 23.89 -27.09
C GLN A 470 13.63 22.63 -26.77
N ASN A 471 13.66 21.61 -27.63
CA ASN A 471 12.80 20.44 -27.47
C ASN A 471 13.23 19.53 -26.32
N SER A 472 14.53 19.26 -26.19
CA SER A 472 15.01 18.37 -25.13
C SER A 472 14.95 19.02 -23.75
N SER A 473 15.13 20.35 -23.63
CA SER A 473 15.02 21.03 -22.32
C SER A 473 13.59 21.07 -21.85
N ALA A 474 12.71 21.55 -22.74
CA ALA A 474 11.34 21.79 -22.38
C ALA A 474 10.63 20.49 -21.98
N GLU A 475 10.88 19.37 -22.67
CA GLU A 475 10.23 18.10 -22.36
C GLU A 475 10.68 17.52 -21.00
N MET A 476 11.98 17.49 -20.72
CA MET A 476 12.51 17.01 -19.44
C MET A 476 12.14 17.92 -18.27
N GLU A 477 12.21 19.23 -18.47
CA GLU A 477 11.84 20.23 -17.46
C GLU A 477 10.35 20.17 -17.15
N ASN A 478 9.50 20.05 -18.17
CA ASN A 478 8.06 19.89 -17.99
C ASN A 478 7.72 18.58 -17.26
N LEU A 479 8.36 17.47 -17.63
CA LEU A 479 8.17 16.19 -16.96
C LEU A 479 8.55 16.27 -15.47
N ARG A 480 9.69 16.90 -15.16
CA ARG A 480 10.15 17.12 -13.78
C ARG A 480 9.21 18.04 -13.01
N ALA A 481 8.78 19.14 -13.61
CA ALA A 481 7.87 20.10 -12.97
C ALA A 481 6.51 19.45 -12.68
N GLU A 482 5.98 18.64 -13.60
CA GLU A 482 4.74 17.91 -13.40
C GLU A 482 4.87 16.86 -12.28
N TYR A 483 5.96 16.10 -12.27
CA TYR A 483 6.27 15.15 -11.20
C TYR A 483 6.35 15.83 -9.83
N GLU A 484 7.16 16.88 -9.69
CA GLU A 484 7.32 17.58 -8.41
C GLU A 484 6.00 18.20 -7.94
N LYS A 485 5.21 18.79 -8.85
CA LYS A 485 3.89 19.31 -8.53
C LYS A 485 2.95 18.22 -7.98
N LYS A 486 2.89 17.05 -8.63
CA LYS A 486 2.05 15.92 -8.19
C LYS A 486 2.55 15.34 -6.86
N LYS A 487 3.86 15.18 -6.71
CA LYS A 487 4.52 14.68 -5.50
C LYS A 487 4.25 15.58 -4.30
N GLN A 488 4.45 16.89 -4.44
CA GLN A 488 4.18 17.86 -3.38
C GLN A 488 2.71 17.86 -2.96
N ALA A 489 1.78 17.79 -3.93
CA ALA A 489 0.36 17.70 -3.62
C ALA A 489 0.00 16.42 -2.84
N ALA A 490 0.57 15.27 -3.21
CA ALA A 490 0.36 14.00 -2.52
C ALA A 490 0.99 14.00 -1.12
N LEU A 491 2.22 14.49 -0.97
CA LEU A 491 2.90 14.64 0.33
C LEU A 491 2.12 15.56 1.27
N GLY A 492 1.58 16.67 0.76
CA GLY A 492 0.76 17.58 1.56
C GLY A 492 -0.48 16.88 2.15
N LYS A 493 -1.14 16.00 1.37
CA LYS A 493 -2.27 15.19 1.84
C LYS A 493 -1.85 14.18 2.91
N VAL A 494 -0.74 13.48 2.70
CA VAL A 494 -0.17 12.52 3.66
C VAL A 494 0.10 13.21 4.99
N GLN A 495 0.78 14.36 4.98
CA GLN A 495 1.09 15.12 6.19
C GLN A 495 -0.16 15.65 6.90
N SER A 496 -1.18 16.11 6.15
CA SER A 496 -2.43 16.57 6.77
C SER A 496 -3.19 15.42 7.44
N LEU A 497 -3.19 14.23 6.84
CA LEU A 497 -3.85 13.05 7.40
C LEU A 497 -3.08 12.50 8.61
N GLU A 498 -1.75 12.46 8.55
CA GLU A 498 -0.92 12.06 9.69
C GLU A 498 -1.16 12.99 10.89
N LYS A 499 -1.28 14.30 10.65
CA LYS A 499 -1.62 15.27 11.69
C LYS A 499 -3.03 15.05 12.24
N ASP A 500 -4.02 14.83 11.38
CA ASP A 500 -5.40 14.55 11.78
C ASP A 500 -5.50 13.29 12.66
N ILE A 501 -4.85 12.19 12.23
CA ILE A 501 -4.76 10.95 12.99
C ILE A 501 -4.07 11.19 14.34
N ALA A 502 -2.91 11.87 14.35
CA ALA A 502 -2.20 12.16 15.59
C ALA A 502 -3.03 12.99 16.57
N THR A 503 -3.84 13.95 16.08
CA THR A 503 -4.74 14.72 16.94
C THR A 503 -5.92 13.90 17.46
N LYS A 504 -6.41 12.93 16.70
CA LYS A 504 -7.55 12.07 17.09
C LYS A 504 -7.12 10.91 17.99
N ALA A 505 -5.89 10.41 17.86
CA ALA A 505 -5.32 9.27 18.58
C ALA A 505 -5.08 9.53 20.09
N VAL A 506 -4.99 10.80 20.49
CA VAL A 506 -4.82 11.14 21.92
C VAL A 506 -6.10 10.82 22.69
N ASP A 507 -5.98 10.07 23.78
CA ASP A 507 -7.09 9.81 24.72
C ASP A 507 -7.52 11.12 25.40
N ASN A 508 -8.63 11.68 24.92
CA ASN A 508 -9.31 12.82 25.54
C ASN A 508 -10.44 12.39 26.50
N SER A 509 -10.68 11.09 26.66
CA SER A 509 -11.76 10.55 27.50
C SER A 509 -11.42 10.56 29.00
N ALA A 510 -10.12 10.58 29.35
CA ALA A 510 -9.67 10.54 30.75
C ALA A 510 -10.31 11.66 31.62
N GLY A 511 -10.52 12.84 31.04
CA GLY A 511 -11.21 13.94 31.74
C GLY A 511 -12.65 13.60 32.07
N VAL A 512 -13.39 13.09 31.09
CA VAL A 512 -14.81 12.72 31.23
C VAL A 512 -14.98 11.55 32.18
N ARG A 513 -14.11 10.53 32.11
CA ARG A 513 -14.13 9.37 33.02
C ARG A 513 -13.88 9.80 34.47
N LYS A 514 -12.91 10.70 34.69
CA LYS A 514 -12.63 11.26 36.01
C LYS A 514 -13.78 12.11 36.55
N GLU A 515 -14.40 12.93 35.70
CA GLU A 515 -15.55 13.75 36.07
C GLU A 515 -16.78 12.88 36.41
N ALA A 516 -17.05 11.85 35.61
CA ALA A 516 -18.08 10.87 35.86
C ALA A 516 -17.88 10.11 37.19
N ALA A 517 -16.67 9.58 37.42
CA ALA A 517 -16.34 8.90 38.66
C ALA A 517 -16.49 9.82 39.88
N LYS A 518 -16.12 11.10 39.74
CA LYS A 518 -16.30 12.12 40.79
C LYS A 518 -17.78 12.42 41.04
N ALA A 519 -18.60 12.56 39.99
CA ALA A 519 -20.03 12.80 40.11
C ALA A 519 -20.74 11.63 40.81
N LEU A 520 -20.38 10.39 40.46
CA LEU A 520 -20.89 9.19 41.15
C LEU A 520 -20.43 9.13 42.60
N ALA A 521 -19.17 9.50 42.89
CA ALA A 521 -18.67 9.58 44.25
C ALA A 521 -19.43 10.61 45.11
N GLU A 522 -19.83 11.75 44.53
CA GLU A 522 -20.67 12.76 45.20
C GLU A 522 -22.10 12.24 45.44
N ALA A 523 -22.67 11.49 44.48
CA ALA A 523 -23.97 10.85 44.64
C ALA A 523 -23.96 9.78 45.76
N VAL A 524 -22.92 8.93 45.80
CA VAL A 524 -22.70 7.91 46.84
C VAL A 524 -22.60 8.54 48.23
N LYS A 525 -21.79 9.59 48.39
CA LYS A 525 -21.68 10.34 49.65
C LYS A 525 -23.01 10.93 50.08
N SER A 526 -23.73 11.56 49.16
CA SER A 526 -25.02 12.17 49.43
C SER A 526 -26.06 11.14 49.89
N LEU A 527 -26.10 9.97 49.25
CA LEU A 527 -27.00 8.87 49.66
C LEU A 527 -26.61 8.32 51.04
N ALA A 528 -25.31 8.09 51.29
CA ALA A 528 -24.82 7.62 52.58
C ALA A 528 -25.24 8.56 53.73
N GLU A 529 -25.07 9.88 53.56
CA GLU A 529 -25.49 10.88 54.56
C GLU A 529 -27.02 10.89 54.76
N ARG A 530 -27.81 10.81 53.68
CA ARG A 530 -29.28 10.69 53.79
C ARG A 530 -29.69 9.45 54.59
N LYS A 531 -29.02 8.30 54.37
CA LYS A 531 -29.34 7.04 55.04
C LYS A 531 -28.94 7.02 56.50
N LYS A 532 -27.85 7.70 56.88
CA LYS A 532 -27.46 7.92 58.29
C LYS A 532 -28.46 8.81 59.03
N ALA A 533 -28.99 9.83 58.36
CA ALA A 533 -29.98 10.75 58.93
C ALA A 533 -31.39 10.15 59.05
N ALA A 534 -31.69 9.08 58.31
CA ALA A 534 -32.98 8.40 58.35
C ALA A 534 -33.19 7.60 59.65
N PRO A 535 -34.33 7.75 60.35
CA PRO A 535 -34.63 7.03 61.58
C PRO A 535 -34.78 5.52 61.35
N LEU A 536 -34.32 4.70 62.30
CA LEU A 536 -34.40 3.22 62.27
C LEU A 536 -35.81 2.65 62.04
N SER A 537 -36.85 3.44 62.34
CA SER A 537 -38.25 3.02 62.34
C SER A 537 -38.87 2.82 60.95
N SER A 538 -38.28 3.33 59.86
CA SER A 538 -38.92 3.25 58.53
C SER A 538 -38.62 1.96 57.76
N ALA A 539 -37.81 1.05 58.31
CA ALA A 539 -37.43 -0.20 57.64
C ALA A 539 -38.35 -1.39 58.01
N ALA A 540 -39.20 -1.27 59.04
CA ALA A 540 -40.05 -2.36 59.51
C ALA A 540 -41.48 -2.36 58.92
N GLU A 541 -41.87 -1.35 58.14
CA GLU A 541 -43.25 -1.20 57.63
C GLU A 541 -43.41 -1.60 56.15
N VAL A 542 -42.37 -2.15 55.52
CA VAL A 542 -42.42 -2.68 54.14
C VAL A 542 -41.83 -4.08 54.08
N ALA A 543 -42.39 -4.99 54.86
CA ALA A 543 -42.46 -6.41 54.54
C ALA A 543 -43.96 -6.75 54.45
N PRO A 544 -44.40 -7.50 53.43
CA PRO A 544 -45.81 -7.62 53.03
C PRO A 544 -46.75 -8.10 54.14
#